data_AF-A0A8S2YEL1-F1
#
_entry.id   AF-A0A8S2YEL1-F1
#
_cell.length_a   1.000
_cell.length_b   1.000
_cell.length_c   1.000
_cell.angle_alpha   90.00
_cell.angle_beta   90.00
_cell.angle_gamma   90.00
#
_symmetry.space_group_name_H-M   'P 1'
#
loop_
_entity.id
_entity.type
_entity.pdbx_description
1 polymer ?
#
loop_
_entity_poly.entity_id
_entity_poly.type
_entity_poly.pdbx_seq_one_letter_code
_entity_poly.pdbx_strand_id
1 'polypeptide(L)' 'LVRLAPIPLLYYRTPAVAVELSGLSARLTHGDDRIVDVCRYFGALMTAAIRGESKEALLSHRFYDDHRDW' A
#
# COMPACT_ATOMS: atom_id res chain seq x y z
N LEU A 1 11.62 1.06 -0.86
CA LEU A 1 10.79 -0.09 -0.43
C LEU A 1 11.10 -0.61 0.99
N VAL A 2 12.38 -0.76 1.40
CA VAL A 2 12.80 -1.39 2.68
C VAL A 2 12.29 -0.80 4.00
N ARG A 3 11.60 0.35 4.00
CA ARG A 3 11.17 1.06 5.22
C ARG A 3 9.66 1.28 5.33
N LEU A 4 8.87 0.59 4.50
CA LEU A 4 7.44 0.89 4.34
C LEU A 4 6.56 0.38 5.48
N ALA A 5 6.93 -0.76 6.08
CA ALA A 5 6.10 -1.53 7.01
C ALA A 5 5.44 -0.73 8.16
N PRO A 6 6.09 0.27 8.79
CA PRO A 6 5.47 1.03 9.86
C PRO A 6 4.17 1.74 9.47
N ILE A 7 4.03 2.18 8.21
CA ILE A 7 2.87 2.96 7.76
C ILE A 7 1.62 2.07 7.66
N PRO A 8 1.60 0.94 6.91
CA PRO A 8 0.45 0.04 6.91
C PRO A 8 0.11 -0.51 8.30
N LEU A 9 1.11 -0.80 9.14
CA LEU A 9 0.87 -1.30 10.50
C LEU A 9 0.14 -0.29 11.39
N LEU A 10 0.47 1.00 11.25
CA LEU A 10 -0.18 2.06 12.03
C LEU A 10 -1.58 2.40 11.50
N TYR A 11 -1.73 2.45 10.17
CA TYR A 11 -2.93 2.99 9.51
C TYR A 11 -3.85 1.92 8.90
N TYR A 12 -3.69 0.63 9.17
CA TYR A 12 -4.48 -0.44 8.55
C TYR A 12 -6.02 -0.31 8.72
N ARG A 13 -6.46 0.42 9.75
CA ARG A 13 -7.89 0.71 9.97
C ARG A 13 -8.45 1.78 9.03
N THR A 14 -7.58 2.55 8.39
CA THR A 14 -7.92 3.61 7.43
C THR A 14 -7.11 3.40 6.15
N PRO A 15 -7.49 2.44 5.28
CA PRO A 15 -6.67 1.99 4.17
C PRO A 15 -6.22 3.09 3.21
N ALA A 16 -7.11 4.04 2.90
CA ALA A 16 -6.77 5.14 2.02
C ALA A 16 -5.61 5.99 2.56
N VAL A 17 -5.63 6.28 3.86
CA VAL A 17 -4.53 7.00 4.54
C VAL A 17 -3.25 6.15 4.55
N ALA A 18 -3.36 4.84 4.77
CA ALA A 18 -2.21 3.95 4.75
C ALA A 18 -1.51 3.93 3.37
N VAL A 19 -2.27 3.87 2.28
CA VAL A 19 -1.77 3.86 0.90
C VAL A 19 -1.19 5.21 0.51
N GLU A 20 -1.89 6.30 0.82
CA GLU A 20 -1.42 7.65 0.52
C GLU A 20 -0.08 7.95 1.22
N LEU A 21 0.00 7.71 2.53
CA LEU A 21 1.21 7.93 3.32
C LEU A 21 2.35 7.00 2.87
N SER A 22 2.03 5.78 2.44
CA SER A 22 3.00 4.86 1.87
C SER A 22 3.70 5.46 0.65
N GLY A 23 2.93 6.04 -0.28
CA GLY A 23 3.48 6.75 -1.44
C GLY A 23 4.26 8.01 -1.06
N LEU A 24 3.73 8.83 -0.16
CA LEU A 24 4.38 10.07 0.28
C LEU A 24 5.75 9.83 0.92
N SER A 25 5.90 8.74 1.68
CA SER A 25 7.18 8.40 2.33
C SER A 25 8.32 8.14 1.34
N ALA A 26 8.00 7.79 0.10
CA ALA A 26 8.98 7.50 -0.95
C ALA A 26 9.51 8.79 -1.61
N ARG A 27 8.63 9.80 -1.81
CA ARG A 27 8.95 11.06 -2.52
C ARG A 27 10.13 11.81 -1.93
N LEU A 28 10.31 11.74 -0.60
CA LEU A 28 11.35 12.48 0.10
C LEU A 28 12.78 12.01 -0.24
N THR A 29 12.92 10.77 -0.72
CA THR A 29 14.25 10.17 -0.96
C THR A 29 14.44 9.76 -2.42
N HIS A 30 13.36 9.47 -3.13
CA HIS A 30 13.36 9.05 -4.52
C HIS A 30 12.23 9.84 -5.20
N GLY A 31 12.57 10.86 -5.98
CA GLY A 31 11.61 11.73 -6.67
C GLY A 31 10.98 11.14 -7.92
N ASP A 32 11.08 9.82 -8.12
CA ASP A 32 10.51 9.11 -9.27
C ASP A 32 9.09 8.66 -8.94
N ASP A 33 8.12 9.09 -9.74
CA ASP A 33 6.71 8.75 -9.59
C ASP A 33 6.46 7.24 -9.61
N ARG A 34 7.28 6.47 -10.34
CA ARG A 34 7.18 4.99 -10.33
C ARG A 34 7.44 4.41 -8.95
N ILE A 35 8.38 5.00 -8.20
CA ILE A 35 8.70 4.54 -6.85
C ILE A 35 7.57 4.89 -5.88
N VAL A 36 6.92 6.04 -6.07
CA VAL A 36 5.72 6.43 -5.30
C VAL A 36 4.60 5.42 -5.53
N ASP A 37 4.33 5.07 -6.79
CA ASP A 37 3.24 4.15 -7.13
C ASP A 37 3.52 2.72 -6.65
N VAL A 38 4.76 2.25 -6.76
CA VAL A 38 5.18 0.97 -6.16
C VAL A 38 4.96 0.97 -4.65
N CYS A 39 5.29 2.05 -3.96
CA CYS A 39 5.08 2.17 -2.52
C CYS A 39 3.58 2.22 -2.15
N ARG A 40 2.74 2.90 -2.94
CA ARG A 40 1.27 2.86 -2.76
C ARG A 40 0.73 1.43 -2.90
N TYR A 41 1.09 0.76 -4.00
CA TYR A 41 0.63 -0.59 -4.28
C TYR A 41 1.07 -1.59 -3.20
N PHE A 42 2.34 -1.53 -2.79
CA PHE A 42 2.84 -2.42 -1.73
C PHE A 42 2.22 -2.08 -0.36
N GLY A 43 1.96 -0.80 -0.09
CA GLY A 43 1.23 -0.36 1.10
C GLY A 43 -0.20 -0.90 1.14
N ALA A 44 -0.89 -0.93 0.00
CA ALA A 44 -2.22 -1.53 -0.14
C ALA A 44 -2.19 -3.03 0.16
N LEU A 45 -1.25 -3.78 -0.43
CA LEU A 45 -1.08 -5.22 -0.19
C LEU A 45 -0.84 -5.52 1.30
N MET A 46 0.05 -4.77 1.95
CA MET A 46 0.30 -4.94 3.38
C MET A 46 -0.94 -4.62 4.21
N THR A 47 -1.65 -3.55 3.87
CA THR A 47 -2.88 -3.15 4.56
C THR A 47 -3.97 -4.22 4.45
N ALA A 48 -4.22 -4.73 3.25
CA ALA A 48 -5.13 -5.84 2.99
C ALA A 48 -4.75 -7.11 3.79
N ALA A 49 -3.46 -7.47 3.78
CA ALA A 49 -2.96 -8.62 4.54
C ALA A 49 -3.17 -8.47 6.06
N ILE A 50 -2.87 -7.29 6.62
CA ILE A 50 -3.09 -7.01 8.05
C ILE A 50 -4.58 -7.05 8.40
N ARG A 51 -5.46 -6.63 7.48
CA ARG A 51 -6.92 -6.69 7.62
C ARG A 51 -7.50 -8.11 7.45
N GLY A 52 -6.66 -9.10 7.14
CA GLY A 52 -7.04 -10.50 7.09
C GLY A 52 -7.53 -10.98 5.73
N GLU A 53 -7.26 -10.24 4.65
CA GLU A 53 -7.58 -10.73 3.31
C GLU A 53 -6.79 -12.00 2.95
N SER A 54 -7.45 -12.89 2.22
CA SER A 54 -6.86 -14.16 1.78
C SER A 54 -5.68 -13.94 0.83
N LYS A 55 -4.77 -14.92 0.77
CA LYS A 55 -3.65 -14.91 -0.18
C LYS A 55 -4.15 -14.82 -1.63
N GLU A 56 -5.26 -15.48 -1.92
CA GLU A 56 -5.88 -15.52 -3.24
C GLU A 56 -6.39 -14.13 -3.64
N ALA A 57 -6.99 -13.39 -2.70
CA ALA A 57 -7.41 -12.00 -2.92
C ALA A 57 -6.21 -11.08 -3.17
N LEU A 58 -5.15 -11.20 -2.36
CA LEU A 58 -3.91 -10.40 -2.50
C LEU A 58 -3.20 -10.65 -3.84
N LEU A 59 -3.28 -11.87 -4.38
CA LEU A 59 -2.65 -12.26 -5.64
C LEU A 59 -3.58 -12.15 -6.85
N SER A 60 -4.80 -11.68 -6.65
CA SER A 60 -5.78 -11.49 -7.72
C SER A 60 -5.30 -10.46 -8.74
N HIS A 61 -5.52 -10.72 -10.03
CA HIS A 61 -5.34 -9.72 -11.08
C HIS A 61 -6.25 -8.49 -10.90
N ARG A 62 -7.30 -8.61 -10.10
CA ARG A 62 -8.23 -7.53 -9.78
C ARG A 62 -7.86 -6.75 -8.52
N PHE A 63 -6.79 -7.11 -7.81
CA PHE A 63 -6.44 -6.49 -6.53
C PHE A 63 -6.42 -4.97 -6.58
N TYR A 64 -5.89 -4.38 -7.67
CA TYR A 64 -5.89 -2.93 -7.87
C TYR A 64 -7.31 -2.36 -8.03
N ASP A 65 -8.15 -3.00 -8.84
CA ASP A 65 -9.51 -2.51 -9.11
C ASP A 65 -10.41 -2.63 -7.89
N ASP A 66 -10.27 -3.71 -7.13
CA ASP A 66 -11.06 -3.98 -5.94
C ASP A 66 -10.69 -3.03 -4.77
N HIS A 67 -9.51 -2.38 -4.84
CA HIS A 67 -8.97 -1.46 -3.83
C HIS A 67 -8.68 -0.06 -4.37
N ARG A 68 -9.31 0.32 -5.49
CA ARG A 68 -9.03 1.59 -6.19
C ARG A 68 -9.29 2.84 -5.35
N ASP A 69 -10.19 2.73 -4.37
CA ASP A 69 -10.57 3.83 -3.48
C ASP A 69 -9.61 4.02 -2.28
N TRP A 70 -8.51 3.25 -2.24
CA TRP A 70 -7.45 3.38 -1.23
C TRP A 70 -6.27 4.21 -1.78
#